data_AF-A0A345QYL7-F1
#
_entry.id   AF-A0A345QYL7-F1
#
_cell.length_a   1.000
_cell.length_b   1.000
_cell.length_c   1.000
_cell.angle_alpha   90.00
_cell.angle_beta   90.00
_cell.angle_gamma   90.00
#
_symmetry.space_group_name_H-M   'P 1'
#
loop_
_entity.id
_entity.type
_entity.pdbx_description
1 polymer ?
#
loop_
_entity_poly.entity_id
_entity_poly.type
_entity_poly.pdbx_seq_one_letter_code
_entity_poly.pdbx_strand_id
1 'polypeptide(L)'
;MSLEWSAVTLASHASLVLATVFAFLNAITVRRFWVAQPSLAVFERLESPIFAIAAALMVERSYYVCARLFVKTDFNLWEAHPAPEVLAFMLAGSMFWLAISIRTMGEIGGLGAQRALILQSATMVALFTMLAWGLW
;
A
#
# COMPACT_ATOMS: atom_id res chain seq x y z
N MET A 1 -18.11 12.45 17.56
CA MET A 1 -17.08 12.73 16.54
C MET A 1 -17.66 12.39 15.19
N SER A 2 -18.00 13.40 14.39
CA SER A 2 -18.22 13.23 12.95
C SER A 2 -16.98 12.58 12.34
N LEU A 3 -17.16 11.74 11.32
CA LEU A 3 -16.09 11.32 10.42
C LEU A 3 -15.57 12.57 9.71
N GLU A 4 -14.79 13.40 10.39
CA GLU A 4 -14.24 14.61 9.80
C GLU A 4 -13.33 14.18 8.65
N TRP A 5 -13.66 14.71 7.48
CA TRP A 5 -13.06 14.37 6.20
C TRP A 5 -11.58 14.79 6.21
N SER A 6 -10.68 13.87 6.56
CA SER A 6 -9.26 14.06 6.32
C SER A 6 -8.97 13.73 4.86
N ALA A 7 -8.74 14.75 4.03
CA ALA A 7 -8.36 14.62 2.62
C ALA A 7 -7.16 13.67 2.44
N VAL A 8 -6.21 13.72 3.37
CA VAL A 8 -5.03 12.85 3.41
C VAL A 8 -5.40 11.39 3.72
N THR A 9 -6.35 11.16 4.64
CA THR A 9 -6.87 9.82 4.90
C THR A 9 -7.50 9.24 3.64
N LEU A 10 -8.37 10.00 2.96
CA LEU A 10 -9.03 9.53 1.74
C LEU A 10 -8.03 9.28 0.60
N ALA A 11 -7.08 10.20 0.39
CA ALA A 11 -6.01 10.05 -0.60
C ALA A 11 -5.18 8.79 -0.37
N SER A 12 -4.85 8.49 0.90
CA SER A 12 -4.10 7.29 1.28
C SER A 12 -4.88 6.01 1.01
N HIS A 13 -6.17 5.98 1.33
CA HIS A 13 -7.03 4.82 1.06
C HIS A 13 -7.25 4.60 -0.45
N ALA A 14 -7.49 5.66 -1.22
CA ALA A 14 -7.60 5.58 -2.67
C ALA A 14 -6.29 5.08 -3.31
N SER A 15 -5.15 5.56 -2.79
CA SER A 15 -3.82 5.10 -3.22
C SER A 15 -3.58 3.64 -2.88
N LEU A 16 -4.02 3.15 -1.71
CA LEU A 16 -3.95 1.73 -1.36
C LEU A 16 -4.77 0.87 -2.32
N VAL A 17 -5.99 1.29 -2.67
CA VAL A 17 -6.83 0.58 -3.66
C VAL A 17 -6.12 0.52 -5.01
N LEU A 18 -5.58 1.65 -5.48
CA LEU A 18 -4.86 1.71 -6.75
C LEU A 18 -3.59 0.83 -6.73
N ALA A 19 -2.81 0.88 -5.66
CA ALA A 19 -1.62 0.04 -5.48
C ALA A 19 -1.97 -1.45 -5.52
N THR A 20 -3.11 -1.83 -4.92
CA THR A 20 -3.64 -3.20 -4.96
C THR A 20 -4.00 -3.60 -6.39
N VAL A 21 -4.67 -2.73 -7.15
CA VAL A 21 -4.97 -2.96 -8.57
C VAL A 21 -3.68 -3.15 -9.37
N PHE A 22 -2.65 -2.33 -9.15
CA PHE A 22 -1.35 -2.50 -9.81
C PHE A 22 -0.68 -3.82 -9.45
N ALA A 23 -0.73 -4.25 -8.18
CA ALA A 23 -0.22 -5.55 -7.78
C ALA A 23 -0.90 -6.70 -8.54
N PHE A 24 -2.24 -6.67 -8.66
CA PHE A 24 -3.00 -7.67 -9.43
C PHE A 24 -2.67 -7.65 -10.93
N LEU A 25 -2.67 -6.47 -11.56
CA LEU A 25 -2.35 -6.34 -12.98
C LEU A 25 -0.91 -6.81 -13.27
N ASN A 26 0.03 -6.50 -12.39
CA ASN A 26 1.41 -6.95 -12.50
C ASN A 26 1.48 -8.47 -12.35
N ALA A 27 0.77 -9.07 -11.37
CA ALA A 27 0.73 -10.51 -11.16
C ALA A 27 0.18 -11.27 -12.38
N ILE A 28 -0.91 -10.77 -12.99
CA ILE A 28 -1.47 -11.33 -14.23
C ILE A 28 -0.44 -11.25 -15.36
N THR A 29 0.22 -10.11 -15.52
CA THR A 29 1.19 -9.89 -16.60
C THR A 29 2.40 -10.80 -16.48
N VAL A 30 2.88 -11.05 -15.25
CA VAL A 30 4.08 -11.86 -15.02
C VAL A 30 3.78 -13.35 -14.76
N ARG A 31 2.50 -13.76 -14.76
CA ARG A 31 2.04 -15.13 -14.43
C ARG A 31 2.85 -16.24 -15.11
N ARG A 32 3.20 -16.07 -16.39
CA ARG A 32 3.95 -17.06 -17.18
C ARG A 32 5.38 -17.29 -16.68
N PHE A 33 5.98 -16.30 -16.02
CA PHE A 33 7.33 -16.38 -15.48
C PHE A 33 7.38 -17.03 -14.10
N TRP A 34 6.27 -16.97 -13.35
CA TRP A 34 6.14 -17.59 -12.03
C TRP A 34 6.23 -19.11 -12.06
N VAL A 35 5.64 -19.73 -13.09
CA VAL A 35 5.66 -21.19 -13.28
C VAL A 35 7.04 -21.66 -13.75
N ALA A 36 7.83 -20.79 -14.38
CA ALA A 36 9.08 -21.17 -15.04
C ALA A 36 10.29 -21.18 -14.09
N GLN A 37 10.33 -20.35 -13.03
CA GLN A 37 11.52 -20.22 -12.17
C GLN A 37 11.22 -19.78 -10.72
N PRO A 38 10.68 -20.66 -9.85
CA PRO A 38 10.73 -20.42 -8.41
C PRO A 38 12.21 -20.45 -7.97
N SER A 39 12.75 -19.29 -7.59
CA SER A 39 14.09 -19.16 -7.03
C SER A 39 14.07 -18.34 -5.74
N LEU A 40 15.05 -18.58 -4.86
CA LEU A 40 15.21 -17.84 -3.61
C LEU A 40 15.32 -16.33 -3.85
N ALA A 41 15.99 -15.91 -4.93
CA ALA A 41 16.12 -14.51 -5.32
C ALA A 41 14.77 -13.84 -5.65
N VAL A 42 13.78 -14.58 -6.15
CA VAL A 42 12.41 -14.07 -6.36
C VAL A 42 11.68 -13.93 -5.03
N PHE A 43 11.91 -14.84 -4.09
CA PHE A 43 11.31 -14.80 -2.77
C PHE A 43 11.83 -13.62 -1.92
N GLU A 44 13.14 -13.41 -1.90
CA GLU A 44 13.78 -12.29 -1.16
C GLU A 44 13.24 -10.91 -1.61
N ARG A 45 12.93 -10.75 -2.90
CA ARG A 45 12.33 -9.51 -3.44
C ARG A 45 10.88 -9.28 -2.99
N LEU A 46 10.14 -10.34 -2.67
CA LEU A 46 8.76 -10.26 -2.18
C LEU A 46 8.66 -10.19 -0.67
N GLU A 47 9.60 -10.79 0.03
CA GLU A 47 9.55 -10.93 1.48
C GLU A 47 9.42 -9.56 2.16
N SER A 48 10.27 -8.60 1.77
CA SER A 48 10.32 -7.28 2.39
C SER A 48 8.98 -6.50 2.28
N PRO A 49 8.35 -6.34 1.09
CA PRO A 49 7.06 -5.68 1.01
C PRO A 49 5.94 -6.46 1.70
N ILE A 50 5.97 -7.81 1.69
CA ILE A 50 4.98 -8.63 2.41
C ILE A 50 5.10 -8.40 3.92
N PHE A 51 6.33 -8.38 4.44
CA PHE A 51 6.59 -8.08 5.85
C PHE A 51 6.11 -6.69 6.24
N ALA A 52 6.38 -5.68 5.40
CA ALA A 52 5.91 -4.31 5.63
C ALA A 52 4.38 -4.21 5.67
N ILE A 53 3.67 -4.89 4.76
CA ILE A 53 2.20 -4.98 4.78
C ILE A 53 1.72 -5.65 6.07
N ALA A 54 2.32 -6.79 6.45
CA ALA A 54 1.95 -7.53 7.65
C ALA A 54 2.18 -6.68 8.92
N ALA A 55 3.31 -5.99 9.02
CA ALA A 55 3.62 -5.10 10.13
C ALA A 55 2.61 -3.94 10.22
N ALA A 56 2.31 -3.28 9.10
CA ALA A 56 1.36 -2.18 9.08
C ALA A 56 -0.07 -2.64 9.45
N LEU A 57 -0.51 -3.80 8.95
CA LEU A 57 -1.79 -4.42 9.34
C LEU A 57 -1.81 -4.80 10.82
N MET A 58 -0.71 -5.35 11.34
CA MET A 58 -0.62 -5.72 12.76
C MET A 58 -0.77 -4.48 13.63
N VAL A 59 -0.06 -3.39 13.32
CA VAL A 59 -0.20 -2.12 14.06
C VAL A 59 -1.62 -1.56 13.94
N GLU A 60 -2.21 -1.54 12.74
CA GLU A 60 -3.59 -1.06 12.53
C GLU A 60 -4.60 -1.86 13.35
N ARG A 61 -4.50 -3.20 13.35
CA ARG A 61 -5.43 -4.07 14.09
C ARG A 61 -5.20 -4.00 15.60
N SER A 62 -3.95 -3.92 16.05
CA SER A 62 -3.62 -3.68 17.46
C SER A 62 -4.20 -2.35 17.95
N TYR A 63 -4.06 -1.29 17.14
CA TYR A 63 -4.63 0.02 17.46
C TYR A 63 -6.14 -0.04 17.60
N TYR A 64 -6.82 -0.69 16.65
CA TYR A 64 -8.27 -0.88 16.70
C TYR A 64 -8.71 -1.64 17.96
N VAL A 65 -8.00 -2.72 18.33
CA VAL A 65 -8.28 -3.49 19.54
C VAL A 65 -8.11 -2.62 20.79
N CYS A 66 -7.00 -1.88 20.90
CA CYS A 66 -6.77 -0.94 22.00
C CYS A 66 -7.88 0.11 22.07
N ALA A 67 -8.23 0.74 20.95
CA ALA A 67 -9.31 1.73 20.88
C ALA A 67 -10.65 1.19 21.38
N ARG A 68 -10.95 -0.09 21.12
CA ARG A 68 -12.14 -0.76 21.65
C ARG A 68 -12.05 -1.05 23.15
N LEU A 69 -10.88 -1.42 23.67
CA LEU A 69 -10.68 -1.66 25.10
C LEU A 69 -10.82 -0.37 25.92
N PHE A 70 -10.33 0.75 25.38
CA PHE A 70 -10.37 2.05 26.05
C PHE A 70 -11.66 2.86 25.80
N VAL A 71 -12.63 2.31 25.07
CA VAL A 71 -13.87 3.04 24.67
C VAL A 71 -14.72 3.54 25.85
N LYS A 72 -14.57 2.94 27.04
CA LYS A 72 -15.28 3.33 28.27
C LYS A 72 -14.42 4.16 29.23
N THR A 73 -13.21 4.54 28.81
CA THR A 73 -12.31 5.39 29.58
C THR A 73 -12.30 6.79 28.98
N ASP A 74 -11.80 7.79 29.71
CA ASP A 74 -11.62 9.14 29.18
C ASP A 74 -10.47 9.24 28.15
N PHE A 75 -9.82 8.11 27.83
CA PHE A 75 -8.69 8.05 26.93
C PHE A 75 -9.15 7.85 25.48
N ASN A 76 -9.30 8.96 24.74
CA ASN A 76 -9.60 8.92 23.32
C ASN A 76 -8.34 8.68 22.47
N LEU A 77 -8.05 7.42 22.17
CA LEU A 77 -6.94 7.05 21.30
C LEU A 77 -7.02 7.73 19.93
N TRP A 78 -8.20 7.93 19.36
CA TRP A 78 -8.33 8.53 18.02
C TRP A 78 -7.89 10.00 17.94
N GLU A 79 -7.94 10.73 19.07
CA GLU A 79 -7.46 12.10 19.17
C GLU A 79 -5.99 12.18 19.59
N ALA A 80 -5.48 11.14 20.25
CA ALA A 80 -4.13 11.12 20.80
C ALA A 80 -3.02 10.94 19.76
N HIS A 81 -3.35 10.51 18.54
CA HIS A 81 -2.35 10.26 17.48
C HIS A 81 -2.97 10.34 16.07
N PRO A 82 -2.28 10.89 15.05
CA PRO A 82 -2.66 10.79 13.63
C PRO A 82 -2.47 9.35 13.07
N ALA A 83 -2.74 8.34 13.90
CA ALA A 83 -2.53 6.93 13.59
C ALA A 83 -3.26 6.47 12.31
N PRO A 84 -4.50 6.89 12.00
CA PRO A 84 -5.20 6.39 10.81
C PRO A 84 -4.53 6.81 9.50
N GLU A 85 -4.03 8.04 9.42
CA GLU A 85 -3.48 8.62 8.20
C GLU A 85 -2.12 8.03 7.86
N VAL A 86 -1.24 7.98 8.87
CA VAL A 86 0.12 7.44 8.73
C VAL A 86 0.08 5.95 8.40
N LEU A 87 -0.80 5.19 9.06
CA LEU A 87 -0.94 3.75 8.81
C LEU A 87 -1.52 3.47 7.41
N ALA A 88 -2.53 4.23 6.98
CA ALA A 88 -3.08 4.10 5.64
C ALA A 88 -2.02 4.43 4.56
N PHE A 89 -1.20 5.46 4.78
CA PHE A 89 -0.10 5.81 3.89
C PHE A 89 0.97 4.72 3.85
N MET A 90 1.38 4.18 5.00
CA MET A 90 2.35 3.08 5.08
C MET A 90 1.86 1.82 4.36
N LEU A 91 0.57 1.47 4.51
CA LEU A 91 -0.04 0.36 3.79
C LEU A 91 -0.05 0.60 2.29
N ALA A 92 -0.44 1.80 1.84
CA ALA A 92 -0.45 2.16 0.43
C ALA A 92 0.97 2.06 -0.17
N GLY A 93 1.98 2.59 0.52
CA GLY A 93 3.38 2.52 0.10
C GLY A 93 3.90 1.08 0.04
N SER A 94 3.61 0.26 1.04
CA SER A 94 4.04 -1.15 1.11
C SER A 94 3.37 -1.99 0.02
N MET A 95 2.08 -1.75 -0.26
CA MET A 95 1.37 -2.40 -1.35
C MET A 95 1.90 -1.97 -2.72
N PHE A 96 2.27 -0.70 -2.88
CA PHE A 96 2.86 -0.22 -4.12
C PHE A 96 4.26 -0.83 -4.33
N TRP A 97 5.05 -0.95 -3.27
CA TRP A 97 6.32 -1.68 -3.31
C TRP A 97 6.13 -3.14 -3.69
N LEU A 98 5.10 -3.82 -3.18
CA LEU A 98 4.74 -5.17 -3.62
C LEU A 98 4.44 -5.20 -5.13
N ALA A 99 3.64 -4.25 -5.63
CA ALA A 99 3.30 -4.16 -7.04
C ALA A 99 4.53 -4.01 -7.94
N ILE A 100 5.49 -3.15 -7.55
CA ILE A 100 6.78 -2.97 -8.24
C ILE A 100 7.56 -4.29 -8.23
N SER A 101 7.67 -4.92 -7.06
CA SER A 101 8.44 -6.16 -6.87
C SER A 101 7.90 -7.27 -7.78
N ILE A 102 6.58 -7.45 -7.84
CA ILE A 102 5.92 -8.38 -8.76
C ILE A 102 6.26 -8.05 -10.22
N ARG A 103 6.17 -6.78 -10.63
CA ARG A 103 6.45 -6.39 -12.03
C ARG A 103 7.86 -6.72 -12.46
N THR A 104 8.84 -6.49 -11.59
CA THR A 104 10.26 -6.72 -11.87
C THR A 104 10.66 -8.20 -11.94
N MET A 105 9.78 -9.14 -11.55
CA MET A 105 10.03 -10.57 -11.72
C MET A 105 9.93 -11.04 -13.17
N GLY A 106 9.15 -10.35 -14.00
CA GLY A 106 8.89 -10.78 -15.37
C GLY A 106 10.03 -10.50 -16.35
N GLU A 107 11.21 -10.10 -15.89
CA GLU A 107 12.29 -9.64 -16.76
C GLU A 107 13.24 -10.74 -17.23
N ILE A 108 13.00 -11.16 -18.46
CA ILE A 108 14.05 -11.46 -19.43
C ILE A 108 13.90 -10.36 -20.52
N GLY A 109 14.55 -9.19 -20.38
CA GLY A 109 14.61 -8.19 -21.48
C GLY A 109 14.36 -6.68 -21.20
N GLY A 110 14.19 -6.22 -19.96
CA GLY A 110 14.44 -4.81 -19.54
C GLY A 110 13.42 -3.70 -19.91
N LEU A 111 12.87 -3.67 -21.13
CA LEU A 111 12.17 -2.47 -21.62
C LEU A 111 10.68 -2.39 -21.24
N GLY A 112 10.03 -3.53 -21.01
CA GLY A 112 8.59 -3.60 -20.73
C GLY A 112 8.19 -3.29 -19.27
N ALA A 113 9.10 -3.48 -18.31
CA ALA A 113 8.83 -3.16 -16.91
C ALA A 113 9.00 -1.67 -16.64
N GLN A 114 10.07 -1.05 -17.14
CA GLN A 114 10.40 0.35 -16.88
C GLN A 114 9.24 1.31 -17.25
N ARG A 115 8.67 1.17 -18.45
CA ARG A 115 7.53 2.01 -18.87
C ARG A 115 6.30 1.84 -17.97
N ALA A 116 6.00 0.61 -17.56
CA ALA A 116 4.89 0.33 -16.66
C ALA A 116 5.13 0.92 -15.27
N LEU A 117 6.35 0.81 -14.74
CA LEU A 117 6.73 1.37 -13.44
C LEU A 117 6.66 2.90 -13.44
N ILE A 118 7.13 3.55 -14.51
CA ILE A 118 7.01 5.01 -14.67
C ILE A 118 5.54 5.42 -14.68
N LEU A 119 4.71 4.74 -15.48
CA LEU A 119 3.29 5.05 -15.57
C LEU A 119 2.58 4.83 -14.23
N GLN A 120 2.78 3.68 -13.59
CA GLN A 120 2.17 3.37 -12.30
C GLN A 120 2.59 4.37 -11.22
N SER A 121 3.87 4.74 -11.17
CA SER A 121 4.38 5.74 -10.21
C SER A 121 3.77 7.11 -10.47
N ALA A 122 3.73 7.55 -11.73
CA ALA A 122 3.11 8.81 -12.11
C ALA A 122 1.62 8.83 -11.76
N THR A 123 0.89 7.73 -11.99
CA THR A 123 -0.53 7.62 -11.61
C THR A 123 -0.72 7.65 -10.10
N MET A 124 0.12 6.96 -9.32
CA MET A 124 0.06 7.02 -7.85
C MET A 124 0.26 8.45 -7.33
N VAL A 125 1.30 9.14 -7.81
CA VAL A 125 1.62 10.51 -7.38
C VAL A 125 0.51 11.47 -7.80
N ALA A 126 0.02 11.35 -9.05
CA ALA A 126 -1.08 12.18 -9.54
C ALA A 126 -2.36 11.97 -8.72
N LEU A 127 -2.78 10.72 -8.48
CA LEU A 127 -3.97 10.41 -7.69
C LEU A 127 -3.85 10.97 -6.27
N PHE A 128 -2.74 10.69 -5.59
CA PHE A 128 -2.54 11.15 -4.22
C PHE A 128 -2.54 12.68 -4.14
N THR A 129 -1.80 13.35 -5.04
CA THR A 129 -1.71 14.81 -5.05
C THR A 129 -3.06 15.45 -5.38
N MET A 130 -3.79 14.93 -6.38
CA MET A 130 -5.11 15.44 -6.75
C MET A 130 -6.12 15.31 -5.61
N LEU A 131 -6.14 14.19 -4.89
CA LEU A 131 -7.06 13.97 -3.77
C LEU A 131 -6.64 14.74 -2.52
N ALA A 132 -5.35 14.74 -2.18
CA ALA A 132 -4.87 15.43 -0.99
C ALA A 132 -4.98 16.95 -1.11
N TRP A 133 -4.72 17.52 -2.29
CA TRP A 133 -4.79 18.96 -2.55
C TRP A 133 -6.17 19.43 -2.98
N GLY A 134 -6.88 18.64 -3.80
CA GLY A 134 -8.19 19.03 -4.33
C GLY A 134 -9.34 18.92 -3.33
N LEU A 135 -9.11 18.27 -2.19
CA LEU A 135 -10.07 18.12 -1.09
C LEU A 135 -9.64 18.87 0.18
N TRP A 136 -8.56 19.65 0.08
CA TRP A 136 -8.06 20.53 1.14
C TRP A 136 -8.86 21.83 1.19
#